data_AF-A0A149VQ78-F1
#
_entry.id   AF-A0A149VQ78-F1
#
_cell.length_a   1.000
_cell.length_b   1.000
_cell.length_c   1.000
_cell.angle_alpha   90.00
_cell.angle_beta   90.00
_cell.angle_gamma   90.00
#
_symmetry.space_group_name_H-M   'P 1'
#
loop_
_entity.id
_entity.type
_entity.pdbx_description
1 polymer ?
#
loop_
_entity_poly.entity_id
_entity_poly.type
_entity_poly.pdbx_seq_one_letter_code
_entity_poly.pdbx_strand_id
1 'polypeptide(L)'
;MNDGLTIRNCVFAFKCTAQWSELTPTDDEKISFCDVCQKEVHLCEDDEELVKSVRLNRCIAIYREDEIGRGGMLLGDVVLTNR
;
A
#
# COMPACT_ATOMS: atom_id res chain seq x y z
N MET A 1 -36.00 -6.66 4.81
CA MET A 1 -35.30 -6.17 6.02
C MET A 1 -34.31 -5.13 5.53
N ASN A 2 -34.29 -3.97 6.14
CA ASN A 2 -33.46 -2.84 5.73
C ASN A 2 -32.65 -2.49 6.98
N ASP A 3 -31.35 -2.71 6.95
CA ASP A 3 -30.55 -2.84 8.18
C ASP A 3 -30.27 -1.48 8.86
N GLY A 4 -30.81 -0.37 8.32
CA GLY A 4 -30.72 0.96 8.90
C GLY A 4 -29.31 1.57 8.88
N LEU A 5 -28.36 0.91 8.23
CA LEU A 5 -26.95 1.30 8.20
C LEU A 5 -26.65 2.16 6.96
N THR A 6 -26.06 3.32 7.18
CA THR A 6 -25.56 4.21 6.11
C THR A 6 -24.04 4.27 6.13
N ILE A 7 -23.43 3.92 5.01
CA ILE A 7 -21.98 4.06 4.80
C ILE A 7 -21.66 5.54 4.62
N ARG A 8 -20.72 6.06 5.40
CA ARG A 8 -20.22 7.43 5.32
C ARG A 8 -18.73 7.36 4.98
N ASN A 9 -18.25 8.27 4.13
CA ASN A 9 -16.84 8.39 3.72
C ASN A 9 -16.25 7.19 2.95
N CYS A 10 -17.06 6.43 2.21
CA CYS A 10 -16.52 5.41 1.29
C CYS A 10 -15.81 6.08 0.12
N VAL A 11 -14.48 6.16 0.20
CA VAL A 11 -13.61 6.57 -0.91
C VAL A 11 -13.15 5.29 -1.60
N PHE A 12 -13.61 5.07 -2.83
CA PHE A 12 -13.07 4.00 -3.66
C PHE A 12 -11.60 4.32 -3.97
N ALA A 13 -10.68 3.57 -3.35
CA ALA A 13 -9.27 3.68 -3.67
C ALA A 13 -9.03 3.08 -5.05
N PHE A 14 -8.40 3.84 -5.95
CA PHE A 14 -7.92 3.32 -7.22
C PHE A 14 -6.84 2.27 -6.95
N LYS A 15 -7.12 1.01 -7.28
CA LYS A 15 -6.10 -0.05 -7.26
C LYS A 15 -5.25 0.08 -8.52
N CYS A 16 -4.03 0.58 -8.37
CA CYS A 16 -3.05 0.57 -9.45
C CYS A 16 -2.75 -0.88 -9.85
N THR A 17 -2.71 -1.14 -11.15
CA THR A 17 -2.43 -2.47 -11.72
C THR A 17 -1.03 -2.58 -12.32
N ALA A 18 -0.21 -1.52 -12.23
CA ALA A 18 1.16 -1.52 -12.72
C ALA A 18 2.02 -2.53 -11.93
N GLN A 19 2.92 -3.22 -12.63
CA GLN A 19 3.89 -4.12 -12.02
C GLN A 19 5.19 -3.39 -11.74
N TRP A 20 5.92 -3.76 -10.68
CA TRP A 20 7.18 -3.10 -10.31
C TRP A 20 8.19 -3.08 -11.48
N SER A 21 8.27 -4.17 -12.24
CA SER A 21 9.13 -4.31 -13.42
C SER A 21 8.77 -3.39 -14.59
N GLU A 22 7.58 -2.78 -14.58
CA GLU A 22 7.09 -1.86 -15.61
C GLU A 22 7.26 -0.39 -15.20
N LEU A 23 7.72 -0.12 -13.97
CA LEU A 23 7.91 1.23 -13.45
C LEU A 23 9.22 1.84 -13.98
N THR A 24 9.23 3.17 -14.06
CA THR A 24 10.43 3.92 -14.45
C THR A 24 11.39 4.01 -13.26
N PRO A 25 12.63 3.48 -13.34
CA PRO A 25 13.59 3.56 -12.24
C PRO A 25 14.00 5.02 -11.96
N THR A 26 14.35 5.30 -10.71
CA THR A 26 14.87 6.61 -10.28
C THR A 26 16.35 6.49 -9.88
N ASP A 27 16.93 7.57 -9.36
CA ASP A 27 18.30 7.56 -8.81
C ASP A 27 18.43 6.70 -7.54
N ASP A 28 17.31 6.39 -6.87
CA ASP A 28 17.25 5.49 -5.72
C ASP A 28 16.69 4.13 -6.14
N GLU A 29 17.46 3.06 -5.94
CA GLU A 29 17.07 1.69 -6.28
C GLU A 29 15.80 1.21 -5.55
N LYS A 30 15.49 1.81 -4.39
CA LYS A 30 14.25 1.52 -3.64
C LYS A 30 13.05 2.34 -4.11
N ILE A 31 13.22 3.22 -5.11
CA ILE A 31 12.14 4.10 -5.60
C ILE A 31 12.00 3.96 -7.11
N SER A 32 10.78 3.65 -7.55
CA SER A 32 10.42 3.65 -8.96
C SER A 32 9.18 4.51 -9.19
N PHE A 33 9.12 5.23 -10.30
CA PHE A 33 7.99 6.09 -10.65
C PHE A 33 6.95 5.34 -11.47
N CYS A 34 5.69 5.44 -11.07
CA CYS A 34 4.58 4.83 -11.79
C CYS A 34 3.92 5.81 -12.74
N ASP A 35 4.05 5.55 -14.04
CA ASP A 35 3.41 6.37 -15.08
C ASP A 35 1.88 6.24 -15.12
N VAL A 36 1.30 5.19 -14.49
CA VAL A 36 -0.15 4.99 -14.44
C VAL A 36 -0.80 5.86 -13.36
N CYS A 37 -0.28 5.82 -12.13
CA CYS A 37 -0.84 6.59 -11.02
C CYS A 37 -0.12 7.91 -10.76
N GLN A 38 0.96 8.19 -11.51
CA GLN A 38 1.78 9.41 -11.45
C GLN A 38 2.34 9.66 -10.04
N LYS A 39 2.85 8.61 -9.41
CA LYS A 39 3.40 8.63 -8.05
C LYS A 39 4.68 7.82 -7.96
N GLU A 40 5.55 8.21 -7.02
CA GLU A 40 6.66 7.39 -6.56
C GLU A 40 6.14 6.16 -5.81
N VAL A 41 6.67 5.01 -6.16
CA VAL A 41 6.43 3.72 -5.51
C VAL A 41 7.69 3.33 -4.76
N HIS A 42 7.56 3.15 -3.45
CA HIS A 42 8.68 2.82 -2.57
C HIS A 42 8.70 1.32 -2.29
N LEU A 43 9.83 0.68 -2.52
CA LEU A 43 10.07 -0.69 -2.10
C LEU A 43 10.26 -0.70 -0.57
N CYS A 44 9.40 -1.45 0.12
CA CYS A 44 9.54 -1.69 1.56
C CYS A 44 10.02 -3.13 1.75
N GLU A 45 11.19 -3.27 2.36
CA GLU A 45 11.84 -4.57 2.59
C GLU A 45 11.55 -5.12 3.99
N ASP A 46 11.12 -4.27 4.92
CA ASP A 46 10.76 -4.63 6.29
C ASP A 46 9.46 -3.95 6.77
N ASP A 47 8.96 -4.43 7.91
CA ASP A 47 7.72 -3.94 8.53
C ASP A 47 7.83 -2.48 9.00
N GLU A 48 9.02 -2.00 9.38
CA GLU A 48 9.20 -0.62 9.84
C GLU A 48 9.07 0.36 8.67
N GLU A 49 9.72 0.05 7.54
CA GLU A 49 9.60 0.77 6.27
C GLU A 49 8.15 0.77 5.76
N LEU A 50 7.48 -0.38 5.85
CA LEU A 50 6.08 -0.54 5.48
C LEU A 50 5.16 0.36 6.32
N VAL A 51 5.24 0.25 7.65
CA VAL A 51 4.41 1.04 8.57
C VAL A 51 4.65 2.54 8.36
N LYS A 52 5.91 2.95 8.19
CA LYS A 52 6.26 4.34 7.90
C LYS A 52 5.63 4.81 6.58
N SER A 53 5.73 4.02 5.52
CA SER A 53 5.24 4.40 4.19
C SER A 53 3.71 4.45 4.13
N VAL A 54 3.02 3.52 4.80
CA VAL A 54 1.56 3.54 4.95
C VAL A 54 1.08 4.78 5.71
N ARG A 55 1.75 5.15 6.81
CA ARG A 55 1.43 6.38 7.57
C ARG A 55 1.61 7.65 6.74
N LEU A 56 2.56 7.63 5.81
CA LEU A 56 2.82 8.73 4.87
C LEU A 56 1.92 8.67 3.62
N ASN A 57 1.01 7.71 3.53
CA ASN A 57 0.10 7.48 2.40
C ASN A 57 0.84 7.36 1.05
N ARG A 58 1.98 6.67 1.06
CA ARG A 58 2.82 6.44 -0.12
C ARG A 58 2.34 5.21 -0.89
N CYS A 59 2.60 5.19 -2.19
CA CYS A 59 2.52 3.95 -2.97
C CYS A 59 3.70 3.07 -2.60
N ILE A 60 3.46 1.79 -2.37
CA ILE A 60 4.45 0.84 -1.86
C ILE A 60 4.50 -0.43 -2.70
N ALA A 61 5.67 -1.03 -2.78
CA ALA A 61 5.88 -2.39 -3.23
C ALA A 61 6.46 -3.22 -2.06
N ILE A 62 6.00 -4.46 -1.93
CA ILE A 62 6.46 -5.42 -0.92
C ILE A 62 6.70 -6.76 -1.61
N TYR A 63 7.69 -7.52 -1.14
CA TYR A 63 7.84 -8.91 -1.57
C TYR A 63 6.69 -9.74 -1.01
N ARG A 64 6.02 -10.52 -1.84
CA ARG A 64 5.08 -11.52 -1.35
C ARG A 64 5.86 -12.74 -0.93
N GLU A 65 5.77 -13.11 0.34
CA GLU A 65 6.22 -14.41 0.83
C GLU A 65 5.26 -15.49 0.33
N ASP A 66 5.40 -15.90 -0.92
CA ASP A 66 4.61 -17.01 -1.44
C ASP A 66 5.21 -18.33 -0.90
N GLU A 67 4.49 -18.96 0.06
CA GLU A 67 4.15 -20.39 0.12
C GLU A 67 4.47 -21.27 1.36
N ILE A 68 5.08 -20.83 2.48
CA ILE A 68 5.10 -21.69 3.70
C ILE A 68 4.84 -20.89 4.99
N GLY A 69 3.55 -20.61 5.22
CA GLY A 69 2.95 -20.64 6.56
C GLY A 69 3.54 -19.69 7.62
N ARG A 70 3.44 -18.37 7.42
CA ARG A 70 3.24 -17.35 8.48
C ARG A 70 3.12 -15.90 7.96
N GLY A 71 2.54 -15.67 6.79
CA GLY A 71 2.28 -14.30 6.30
C GLY A 71 1.06 -13.68 6.97
N GLY A 72 1.27 -12.80 7.95
CA GLY A 72 0.23 -12.08 8.68
C GLY A 72 -0.73 -11.33 7.74
N MET A 73 -2.01 -11.56 7.94
CA MET A 73 -3.11 -10.89 7.27
C MET A 73 -3.08 -9.39 7.60
N LEU A 74 -2.67 -8.54 6.67
CA LEU A 74 -2.86 -7.08 6.78
C LEU A 74 -4.31 -6.74 6.42
N LEU A 75 -5.20 -6.87 7.41
CA LEU A 75 -6.56 -6.32 7.36
C LEU A 75 -6.54 -4.89 7.91
N GLY A 76 -7.02 -3.95 7.09
CA GLY A 76 -7.90 -2.83 7.45
C GLY A 76 -7.53 -1.91 8.64
N ASP A 77 -7.47 -0.62 8.32
CA ASP A 77 -7.53 0.55 9.21
C ASP A 77 -6.45 0.65 10.30
N VAL A 78 -5.36 1.38 9.95
CA VAL A 78 -4.49 2.01 10.95
C VAL A 78 -5.31 3.06 11.70
N VAL A 79 -5.85 2.69 12.86
CA VAL A 79 -6.38 3.65 13.81
C VAL A 79 -5.18 4.42 14.38
N LEU A 80 -4.90 5.60 13.82
CA LEU A 80 -4.00 6.57 14.43
C LEU A 80 -4.67 7.11 15.70
N THR A 81 -4.54 6.41 16.82
CA THR A 81 -4.80 7.02 18.13
C THR A 81 -3.68 8.02 18.42
N ASN A 82 -3.91 9.26 18.03
CA ASN A 82 -3.13 10.40 18.50
C ASN A 82 -3.55 10.66 19.95
N ARG A 83 -2.61 10.54 20.89
CA ARG A 83 -2.76 11.01 22.27
C ARG A 83 -2.04 12.34 22.43
#